data_AF-G1VXX7-F1
#
_entry.id   AF-G1VXX7-F1
#
_cell.length_a   1.000
_cell.length_b   1.000
_cell.length_c   1.000
_cell.angle_alpha   90.00
_cell.angle_beta   90.00
_cell.angle_gamma   90.00
#
_symmetry.space_group_name_H-M   'P 1'
#
loop_
_entity.id
_entity.type
_entity.pdbx_description
1 polymer ?
#
loop_
_entity_poly.entity_id
_entity_poly.type
_entity_poly.pdbx_seq_one_letter_code
_entity_poly.pdbx_strand_id
1 'polypeptide(L)'
;MNNYEDKIKKFLENFWIESLYSIINLVFLLFLWNLNRELLSKFSSDESLKLLTYQNGKPIVFFVMTVLSIICGIIIVISRFKKILYEDPNLTEILYFGLSVLLISIIIITLIIAINNPILRAIVAVISACTAIVYANN
;
A
#
# COMPACT_ATOMS: atom_id res chain seq x y z
N MET A 1 17.98 15.73 -33.45
CA MET A 1 17.57 14.92 -32.28
C MET A 1 16.05 14.89 -32.26
N ASN A 2 15.46 13.70 -32.16
CA ASN A 2 14.11 13.43 -32.64
C ASN A 2 13.08 13.92 -31.62
N ASN A 3 12.12 14.77 -32.03
CA ASN A 3 11.08 15.39 -31.17
C ASN A 3 10.36 14.37 -30.26
N TYR A 4 10.28 13.10 -30.69
CA TYR A 4 9.71 11.99 -29.92
C TYR A 4 10.56 11.56 -28.72
N GLU A 5 11.89 11.56 -28.84
CA GLU A 5 12.81 11.16 -27.75
C GLU A 5 12.72 12.15 -26.59
N ASP A 6 12.68 13.45 -26.87
CA ASP A 6 12.54 14.49 -25.84
C ASP A 6 11.18 14.40 -25.14
N LYS A 7 10.09 14.08 -25.87
CA LYS A 7 8.76 13.85 -25.26
C LYS A 7 8.75 12.62 -24.36
N ILE A 8 9.37 11.51 -24.79
CA ILE A 8 9.46 10.28 -24.00
C ILE A 8 10.31 10.50 -22.75
N LYS A 9 11.41 11.25 -22.87
CA LYS A 9 12.29 11.55 -21.73
C LYS A 9 11.60 12.43 -20.69
N LYS A 10 10.91 13.48 -21.14
CA LYS A 10 10.11 14.35 -20.27
C LYS A 10 8.94 13.61 -19.63
N PHE A 11 8.35 12.64 -20.35
CA PHE A 11 7.34 11.74 -19.80
C PHE A 11 7.93 10.84 -18.70
N LEU A 12 9.05 10.16 -18.97
CA LEU A 12 9.74 9.31 -17.99
C LEU A 12 10.15 10.09 -16.75
N GLU A 13 10.75 11.28 -16.89
CA GLU A 13 11.13 12.14 -15.75
C GLU A 13 9.92 12.54 -14.92
N ASN A 14 8.80 12.87 -15.57
CA ASN A 14 7.58 13.19 -14.86
C ASN A 14 7.02 11.97 -14.12
N PHE A 15 7.01 10.77 -14.73
CA PHE A 15 6.32 9.59 -14.21
C PHE A 15 7.19 8.59 -13.44
N TRP A 16 8.48 8.89 -13.27
CA TRP A 16 9.44 7.97 -12.68
C TRP A 16 9.07 7.57 -11.24
N ILE A 17 8.63 8.52 -10.42
CA ILE A 17 8.29 8.27 -9.01
C ILE A 17 7.10 7.31 -8.90
N GLU A 18 6.09 7.47 -9.76
CA GLU A 18 4.88 6.64 -9.74
C GLU A 18 5.18 5.23 -10.24
N SER A 19 6.03 5.12 -11.26
CA SER A 19 6.51 3.84 -11.77
C SER A 19 7.35 3.10 -10.72
N LEU A 20 8.27 3.79 -10.05
CA LEU A 20 9.07 3.22 -8.98
C LEU A 20 8.20 2.78 -7.80
N TYR A 21 7.27 3.63 -7.34
CA TYR A 21 6.29 3.30 -6.32
C TYR A 21 5.49 2.04 -6.69
N SER A 22 5.05 1.94 -7.94
CA SER A 22 4.24 0.82 -8.41
C SER A 22 5.02 -0.48 -8.44
N ILE A 23 6.25 -0.46 -8.97
CA ILE A 23 7.12 -1.65 -9.01
C ILE A 23 7.42 -2.14 -7.59
N ILE A 24 7.80 -1.23 -6.68
CA ILE A 24 8.09 -1.57 -5.29
C ILE A 24 6.86 -2.22 -4.64
N ASN A 25 5.66 -1.63 -4.80
CA ASN A 25 4.46 -2.16 -4.17
C ASN A 25 3.95 -3.45 -4.81
N LEU A 26 4.17 -3.67 -6.11
CA LEU A 26 3.87 -4.94 -6.76
C LEU A 26 4.73 -6.07 -6.17
N VAL A 27 6.04 -5.84 -6.05
CA VAL A 27 6.96 -6.80 -5.44
C VAL A 27 6.58 -7.04 -3.97
N PHE A 28 6.31 -5.97 -3.22
CA PHE A 28 5.86 -6.06 -1.83
C PHE A 28 4.56 -6.84 -1.67
N LEU A 29 3.58 -6.65 -2.57
CA LEU A 29 2.31 -7.38 -2.57
C LEU A 29 2.52 -8.89 -2.76
N LEU A 30 3.46 -9.31 -3.60
CA LEU A 30 3.78 -10.73 -3.76
C LEU A 30 4.29 -11.33 -2.44
N PHE A 31 5.18 -10.62 -1.74
CA PHE A 31 5.67 -11.05 -0.43
C PHE A 31 4.56 -11.06 0.63
N LEU A 32 3.71 -10.03 0.65
CA LEU A 32 2.58 -9.94 1.57
C LEU A 32 1.57 -11.07 1.33
N TRP A 33 1.29 -11.39 0.07
CA TRP A 33 0.37 -12.47 -0.27
C TRP A 33 0.93 -13.84 0.11
N ASN A 34 2.23 -14.07 -0.08
CA ASN A 34 2.88 -15.30 0.39
C ASN A 34 2.83 -15.39 1.93
N LEU A 35 3.13 -14.29 2.63
CA LEU A 35 3.03 -14.24 4.09
C LEU A 35 1.60 -14.54 4.56
N ASN A 36 0.59 -13.93 3.96
CA ASN A 36 -0.81 -14.18 4.30
C ASN A 36 -1.19 -15.65 4.11
N ARG A 37 -0.72 -16.29 3.04
CA ARG A 37 -0.95 -17.72 2.80
C ARG A 37 -0.27 -18.59 3.87
N GLU A 38 0.95 -18.25 4.26
CA GLU A 38 1.65 -18.93 5.35
C GLU A 38 0.90 -18.78 6.68
N LEU A 39 0.42 -17.59 7.00
CA LEU A 39 -0.30 -17.32 8.24
C LEU A 39 -1.65 -18.07 8.29
N LEU A 40 -2.42 -18.02 7.20
CA LEU A 40 -3.72 -18.70 7.09
C LEU A 40 -3.60 -20.23 7.10
N SER A 41 -2.48 -20.79 6.66
CA SER A 41 -2.25 -22.24 6.69
C SER A 41 -1.74 -22.75 8.04
N LYS A 42 -1.15 -21.88 8.86
CA LYS A 42 -0.53 -22.26 10.14
C LYS A 42 -1.38 -21.91 11.36
N PHE A 43 -2.22 -20.87 11.28
CA PHE A 43 -2.93 -20.33 12.43
C PHE A 43 -4.43 -20.26 12.19
N SER A 44 -5.19 -20.72 13.18
CA SER A 44 -6.62 -20.50 13.26
C SER A 44 -6.92 -19.06 13.71
N SER A 45 -8.14 -18.58 13.47
CA SER A 45 -8.55 -17.21 13.82
C SER A 45 -8.38 -16.84 15.29
N ASP A 46 -8.44 -17.83 16.18
CA ASP A 46 -8.40 -17.62 17.63
C ASP A 46 -6.96 -17.47 18.14
N GLU A 47 -5.95 -17.81 17.32
CA GLU A 47 -4.53 -17.71 17.67
C GLU A 47 -3.92 -16.36 17.27
N SER A 48 -4.68 -15.28 17.44
CA SER A 48 -4.31 -13.94 16.96
C SER A 48 -2.96 -13.44 17.50
N LEU A 49 -2.64 -13.69 18.77
CA LEU A 49 -1.35 -13.26 19.35
C LEU A 49 -0.16 -14.07 18.80
N LYS A 50 -0.32 -15.37 18.58
CA LYS A 50 0.71 -16.23 17.95
C LYS A 50 0.92 -15.85 16.48
N LEU A 51 -0.17 -15.51 15.79
CA LEU A 51 -0.12 -15.02 14.42
C LEU A 51 0.70 -13.73 14.35
N LEU A 52 0.42 -12.74 15.20
CA LEU A 52 1.17 -11.47 15.18
C LEU A 52 2.64 -11.63 15.56
N THR A 53 2.97 -12.57 16.43
CA THR A 53 4.35 -12.84 16.86
C THR A 53 5.10 -13.81 15.94
N TYR A 54 4.46 -14.32 14.89
CA TYR A 54 5.07 -15.24 13.94
C TYR A 54 6.37 -14.68 13.35
N GLN A 55 7.42 -15.52 13.32
CA GLN A 55 8.76 -15.17 12.85
C GLN A 55 9.23 -13.82 13.40
N ASN A 56 9.23 -13.66 14.74
CA ASN A 56 9.69 -12.45 15.43
C ASN A 56 8.89 -11.19 15.05
N GLY A 57 7.57 -11.29 14.91
CA GLY A 57 6.73 -10.13 14.61
C GLY A 57 6.69 -9.71 13.14
N LYS A 58 7.09 -10.60 12.23
CA LYS A 58 7.09 -10.32 10.78
C LYS A 58 5.74 -9.77 10.26
N PRO A 59 4.57 -10.27 10.68
CA PRO A 59 3.29 -9.70 10.25
C PRO A 59 3.08 -8.24 10.66
N ILE A 60 3.60 -7.84 11.83
CA ILE A 60 3.54 -6.46 12.31
C ILE A 60 4.41 -5.55 11.42
N VAL A 61 5.61 -6.00 11.04
CA VAL A 61 6.48 -5.25 10.13
C VAL A 61 5.81 -5.04 8.77
N PHE A 62 5.21 -6.10 8.21
CA PHE A 62 4.45 -6.00 6.96
C PHE A 62 3.24 -5.09 7.10
N PHE A 63 2.57 -5.09 8.25
CA PHE A 63 1.49 -4.16 8.53
C PHE A 63 1.95 -2.70 8.47
N VAL A 64 3.02 -2.37 9.21
CA VAL A 64 3.58 -1.01 9.24
C VAL A 64 4.05 -0.58 7.85
N MET A 65 4.76 -1.44 7.12
CA MET A 65 5.20 -1.15 5.76
C MET A 65 4.03 -0.89 4.80
N THR A 66 2.93 -1.63 4.95
CA THR A 66 1.72 -1.41 4.14
C THR A 66 1.09 -0.04 4.44
N VAL A 67 0.98 0.34 5.71
CA VAL A 67 0.47 1.66 6.11
C VAL A 67 1.33 2.77 5.53
N LEU A 68 2.67 2.64 5.62
CA LEU A 68 3.60 3.59 5.02
C LEU A 68 3.43 3.67 3.49
N SER A 69 3.30 2.54 2.81
CA SER A 69 3.02 2.50 1.37
C SER A 69 1.73 3.23 1.00
N ILE A 70 0.65 3.03 1.76
CA ILE A 70 -0.63 3.72 1.53
C ILE A 70 -0.45 5.24 1.68
N ILE A 71 0.23 5.68 2.74
CA ILE A 71 0.52 7.11 2.97
C ILE A 71 1.33 7.68 1.80
N CYS A 72 2.39 6.99 1.37
CA CYS A 72 3.19 7.40 0.21
C CYS A 72 2.34 7.50 -1.06
N GLY A 73 1.47 6.52 -1.33
CA GLY A 73 0.56 6.56 -2.48
C GLY A 73 -0.36 7.78 -2.46
N ILE A 74 -0.94 8.10 -1.30
CA ILE A 74 -1.78 9.30 -1.12
C ILE A 74 -0.98 10.57 -1.37
N ILE A 75 0.26 10.68 -0.84
CA ILE A 75 1.14 11.83 -1.06
C ILE A 75 1.43 12.03 -2.56
N ILE A 76 1.69 10.96 -3.30
CA ILE A 76 1.93 11.00 -4.75
C ILE A 76 0.69 11.53 -5.48
N VAL A 77 -0.50 11.02 -5.16
CA VAL A 77 -1.77 11.48 -5.76
C VAL A 77 -2.01 12.97 -5.48
N ILE A 78 -1.84 13.42 -4.23
CA ILE A 78 -2.00 14.84 -3.87
C ILE A 78 -1.00 15.72 -4.62
N SER A 79 0.26 15.28 -4.72
CA SER A 79 1.31 16.02 -5.43
C SER A 79 0.96 16.20 -6.91
N ARG A 80 0.33 15.19 -7.52
CA ARG A 80 -0.15 15.26 -8.88
C ARG A 80 -1.36 16.17 -9.07
N PHE A 81 -2.32 16.11 -8.16
CA PHE A 81 -3.46 17.04 -8.18
C PHE A 81 -3.00 18.50 -8.12
N LYS A 82 -2.00 18.81 -7.26
CA LYS A 82 -1.41 20.14 -7.21
C LYS A 82 -0.78 20.55 -8.54
N LYS A 83 -0.03 19.65 -9.18
CA LYS A 83 0.62 19.95 -10.47
C LYS A 83 -0.40 20.37 -11.54
N ILE A 84 -1.53 19.65 -11.63
CA ILE A 84 -2.62 19.98 -12.58
C ILE A 84 -3.33 21.29 -12.26
N LEU A 85 -3.50 21.61 -10.97
CA LEU A 85 -4.18 22.83 -10.57
C LEU A 85 -3.38 24.09 -10.93
N TYR A 86 -2.04 24.00 -10.95
CA TYR A 86 -1.15 25.15 -11.15
C TYR A 86 -0.50 25.21 -12.54
N GLU A 87 -0.37 24.09 -13.25
CA GLU A 87 0.14 24.04 -14.62
C GLU A 87 -1.02 23.73 -15.57
N ASP A 88 -1.42 24.71 -16.38
CA ASP A 88 -2.53 24.66 -17.35
C ASP A 88 -2.33 23.48 -18.34
N PRO A 89 -2.88 22.28 -18.06
CA PRO A 89 -2.36 21.06 -18.65
C PRO A 89 -3.08 20.74 -19.95
N ASN A 90 -2.34 20.18 -20.91
CA ASN A 90 -2.94 19.71 -22.16
C ASN A 90 -3.81 18.46 -21.92
N LEU A 91 -4.78 18.20 -22.82
CA LEU A 91 -5.67 17.02 -22.76
C LEU A 91 -4.91 15.69 -22.58
N THR A 92 -3.76 15.54 -23.25
CA THR A 92 -2.92 14.35 -23.13
C THR A 92 -2.35 14.17 -21.71
N GLU A 93 -1.98 15.26 -21.04
CA GLU A 93 -1.45 15.23 -19.68
C GLU A 93 -2.53 14.88 -18.66
N ILE A 94 -3.76 15.37 -18.87
CA ILE A 94 -4.93 15.00 -18.08
C ILE A 94 -5.23 13.49 -18.18
N LEU A 95 -5.16 12.92 -19.39
CA LEU A 95 -5.35 11.48 -19.60
C LEU A 95 -4.29 10.65 -18.86
N TYR A 96 -3.01 11.04 -18.95
CA TYR A 96 -1.94 10.33 -18.24
C TYR A 96 -2.05 10.42 -16.72
N PHE A 97 -2.47 11.58 -16.21
CA PHE A 97 -2.78 11.73 -14.81
C PHE A 97 -3.90 10.79 -14.35
N GLY A 98 -5.01 10.75 -15.10
CA GLY A 98 -6.13 9.87 -14.79
C GLY A 98 -5.69 8.40 -14.70
N LEU A 99 -4.83 7.97 -15.64
CA LEU A 99 -4.27 6.62 -15.65
C LEU A 99 -3.35 6.36 -14.44
N SER A 100 -2.47 7.30 -14.08
CA SER A 100 -1.57 7.18 -12.92
C SER A 100 -2.34 7.08 -11.61
N VAL A 101 -3.33 7.97 -11.39
CA VAL A 101 -4.18 7.96 -10.19
C VAL A 101 -4.96 6.65 -10.10
N LEU A 102 -5.51 6.17 -11.22
CA LEU A 102 -6.22 4.90 -11.26
C LEU A 102 -5.30 3.73 -10.86
N LEU A 103 -4.08 3.70 -11.40
CA LEU A 103 -3.11 2.64 -11.10
C LEU A 103 -2.68 2.65 -9.63
N ILE A 104 -2.37 3.83 -9.07
CA ILE A 104 -2.04 3.97 -7.64
C ILE A 104 -3.23 3.57 -6.76
N SER A 105 -4.45 3.95 -7.15
CA SER A 105 -5.67 3.60 -6.42
C SER A 105 -5.88 2.08 -6.37
N ILE A 106 -5.68 1.38 -7.49
CA ILE A 106 -5.74 -0.09 -7.54
C ILE A 106 -4.71 -0.72 -6.60
N ILE A 107 -3.48 -0.21 -6.58
CA ILE A 107 -2.43 -0.70 -5.67
C ILE A 107 -2.84 -0.50 -4.21
N ILE A 108 -3.33 0.70 -3.84
CA ILE A 108 -3.79 0.99 -2.48
C ILE A 108 -4.94 0.06 -2.07
N ILE A 109 -5.93 -0.13 -2.93
CA ILE A 109 -7.07 -1.04 -2.67
C ILE A 109 -6.55 -2.47 -2.46
N THR A 110 -5.62 -2.92 -3.29
CA THR A 110 -5.04 -4.27 -3.19
C THR A 110 -4.26 -4.45 -1.89
N LEU A 111 -3.50 -3.44 -1.46
CA LEU A 111 -2.81 -3.43 -0.17
C LEU A 111 -3.79 -3.53 1.01
N ILE A 112 -4.90 -2.79 0.97
CA ILE A 112 -5.95 -2.85 1.99
C ILE A 112 -6.59 -4.24 2.03
N ILE A 113 -6.93 -4.83 0.88
CA ILE A 113 -7.50 -6.18 0.83
C ILE A 113 -6.51 -7.21 1.37
N ALA A 114 -5.23 -7.11 0.98
CA ALA A 114 -4.20 -8.03 1.42
C ALA A 114 -3.99 -7.94 2.94
N ILE A 115 -3.95 -6.76 3.53
CA ILE A 115 -3.74 -6.64 4.99
C ILE A 115 -4.95 -7.06 5.82
N ASN A 116 -6.16 -6.91 5.25
CA ASN A 116 -7.41 -7.19 5.96
C ASN A 116 -7.56 -8.68 6.37
N ASN A 117 -6.93 -9.60 5.63
CA ASN A 117 -7.04 -11.04 5.86
C ASN A 117 -5.67 -11.72 5.85
N PRO A 118 -5.03 -12.10 6.99
CA PRO A 118 -5.50 -12.21 8.39
C PRO A 118 -4.89 -11.20 9.38
N ILE A 119 -3.96 -10.33 8.93
CA ILE A 119 -3.10 -9.53 9.82
C ILE A 119 -3.89 -8.45 10.57
N LEU A 120 -4.69 -7.65 9.86
CA LEU A 120 -5.49 -6.58 10.48
C LEU A 120 -6.49 -7.16 11.50
N ARG A 121 -7.12 -8.29 11.15
CA ARG A 121 -8.03 -9.00 12.06
C ARG A 121 -7.33 -9.39 13.37
N ALA A 122 -6.11 -9.94 13.28
CA ALA A 122 -5.35 -10.33 14.45
C ALA A 122 -4.94 -9.12 15.31
N ILE A 123 -4.57 -7.98 14.70
CA ILE A 123 -4.26 -6.73 15.42
C ILE A 123 -5.48 -6.25 16.22
N VAL A 124 -6.64 -6.16 15.57
CA VAL A 124 -7.88 -5.71 16.22
C VAL A 124 -8.28 -6.65 17.35
N ALA A 125 -8.17 -7.98 17.14
CA ALA A 125 -8.48 -8.97 18.15
C ALA A 125 -7.60 -8.80 19.40
N VAL A 126 -6.28 -8.65 19.24
CA VAL A 126 -5.34 -8.45 20.36
C VAL A 126 -5.62 -7.15 21.10
N ILE A 127 -5.86 -6.03 20.39
CA ILE A 127 -6.19 -4.75 21.02
C ILE A 127 -7.48 -4.88 21.85
N SER A 128 -8.52 -5.51 21.29
CA SER A 128 -9.80 -5.69 22.00
C SER A 128 -9.68 -6.55 23.25
N ALA A 129 -8.86 -7.61 23.19
CA ALA A 129 -8.57 -8.47 24.34
C ALA A 129 -7.83 -7.70 25.44
N CYS A 130 -6.82 -6.90 25.08
CA CYS A 130 -6.12 -6.04 26.03
C CYS A 130 -7.06 -5.03 26.71
N THR A 131 -7.94 -4.37 25.96
CA THR A 131 -8.90 -3.43 26.54
C THR A 131 -9.90 -4.10 27.46
N ALA A 132 -10.35 -5.31 27.12
CA ALA A 132 -11.27 -6.08 27.96
C ALA A 132 -10.63 -6.50 29.29
N ILE A 133 -9.36 -6.92 29.26
CA ILE A 133 -8.60 -7.26 30.47
C ILE A 133 -8.43 -6.03 31.36
N VAL A 134 -8.04 -4.88 30.81
CA VAL A 134 -7.89 -3.64 31.58
C VAL A 134 -9.21 -3.22 32.22
N TYR A 135 -10.33 -3.35 31.50
CA TYR A 135 -11.65 -3.03 32.05
C TYR A 135 -12.09 -4.03 33.14
N ALA A 136 -11.79 -5.32 32.99
CA ALA A 136 -12.12 -6.33 33.99
C ALA A 136 -11.31 -6.22 35.29
N ASN A 137 -10.15 -5.56 35.22
CA ASN A 137 -9.23 -5.39 36.35
C ASN A 137 -9.36 -4.02 37.05
N ASN A 138 -10.24 -3.15 36.54
CA ASN A 138 -10.64 -1.87 37.15
C ASN A 138 -12.01 -2.02 37.83
#